data_AF-A0AAF0CAJ3-F1
#
_entry.id   AF-A0AAF0CAJ3-F1
#
_cell.length_a   1.000
_cell.length_b   1.000
_cell.length_c   1.000
_cell.angle_alpha   90.00
_cell.angle_beta   90.00
_cell.angle_gamma   90.00
#
_symmetry.space_group_name_H-M   'P 1'
#
loop_
_entity.id
_entity.type
_entity.pdbx_description
1 polymer ?
#
loop_
_entity_poly.entity_id
_entity_poly.type
_entity_poly.pdbx_seq_one_letter_code
_entity_poly.pdbx_strand_id
1 'polypeptide(L)'
;MAKYHHTSESDPAKVKYPVYRQLTVQETVCGTAAKIRGIGINYVPVKLDPCVVLRGKWLGKAGFAVGQKLCIEVNQEAIKITPKQVDAAGR
;
A
#
# COMPACT_ATOMS: atom_id res chain seq x y z
N MET A 1 10.85 -20.19 -47.48
CA MET A 1 11.27 -19.75 -46.12
C MET A 1 10.56 -18.45 -45.80
N ALA A 2 9.54 -18.48 -44.94
CA ALA A 2 8.80 -17.28 -44.54
C ALA A 2 9.55 -16.58 -43.39
N LYS A 3 9.88 -15.30 -43.58
CA LYS A 3 10.45 -14.46 -42.54
C LYS A 3 9.35 -14.17 -41.52
N TYR A 4 9.40 -14.86 -40.38
CA TYR A 4 8.54 -14.60 -39.23
C TYR A 4 8.95 -13.27 -38.61
N HIS A 5 8.16 -12.22 -38.84
CA HIS A 5 8.23 -10.97 -38.10
C HIS A 5 7.45 -11.14 -36.81
N HIS A 6 8.09 -11.68 -35.77
CA HIS A 6 7.52 -11.60 -34.42
C HIS A 6 7.79 -10.20 -33.87
N THR A 7 6.88 -9.28 -34.12
CA THR A 7 6.75 -8.10 -33.26
C THR A 7 6.20 -8.60 -31.93
N SER A 8 7.08 -8.86 -30.96
CA SER A 8 6.67 -8.82 -29.57
C SER A 8 6.30 -7.37 -29.27
N GLU A 9 5.07 -7.00 -29.57
CA GLU A 9 4.47 -5.81 -28.99
C GLU A 9 4.37 -6.12 -27.50
N SER A 10 5.40 -5.72 -26.75
CA SER A 10 5.31 -5.63 -25.30
C SER A 10 4.26 -4.58 -25.05
N ASP A 11 3.00 -4.99 -24.94
CA ASP A 11 1.92 -4.13 -24.52
C ASP A 11 1.97 -4.09 -22.99
N PRO A 12 2.58 -3.05 -22.37
CA PRO A 12 2.39 -2.84 -20.95
C PRO A 12 0.93 -2.45 -20.79
N ALA A 13 0.03 -3.43 -20.70
CA ALA A 13 -1.42 -3.26 -20.69
C ALA A 13 -1.79 -1.95 -20.00
N LYS A 14 -2.05 -0.91 -20.82
CA LYS A 14 -2.05 0.48 -20.39
C LYS A 14 -3.11 0.66 -19.32
N VAL A 15 -2.69 0.74 -18.06
CA VAL A 15 -3.61 1.09 -16.99
C VAL A 15 -4.03 2.54 -17.23
N LYS A 16 -5.30 2.75 -17.56
CA LYS A 16 -5.87 4.09 -17.76
C LYS A 16 -6.15 4.71 -16.39
N TYR A 17 -5.51 5.83 -16.11
CA TYR A 17 -5.69 6.61 -14.88
C TYR A 17 -6.59 7.83 -15.14
N PRO A 18 -7.36 8.31 -14.14
CA PRO A 18 -7.45 7.82 -12.76
C PRO A 18 -8.30 6.54 -12.64
N VAL A 19 -8.02 5.75 -11.60
CA VAL A 19 -8.86 4.62 -11.17
C VAL A 19 -9.42 4.95 -9.80
N TYR A 20 -10.75 5.01 -9.69
CA TYR A 20 -11.43 5.29 -8.43
C TYR A 20 -11.67 4.01 -7.63
N ARG A 21 -11.42 4.06 -6.33
CA ARG A 21 -11.67 2.98 -5.37
C ARG A 21 -12.27 3.60 -4.11
N GLN A 22 -13.34 3.01 -3.60
CA GLN A 22 -13.91 3.36 -2.30
C GLN A 22 -13.45 2.32 -1.28
N LEU A 23 -13.05 2.81 -0.10
CA LEU A 23 -12.63 2.00 1.03
C LEU A 23 -13.41 2.45 2.26
N THR A 24 -13.65 1.52 3.17
CA THR A 24 -14.28 1.79 4.44
C THR A 24 -13.20 1.96 5.49
N VAL A 25 -13.35 2.96 6.35
CA VAL A 25 -12.58 3.06 7.60
C VAL A 25 -12.99 1.91 8.51
N GLN A 26 -12.00 1.16 8.99
CA GLN A 26 -12.15 0.05 9.91
C GLN A 26 -11.51 0.38 11.25
N GLU A 27 -11.72 -0.45 12.26
CA GLU A 27 -10.99 -0.38 13.53
C GLU A 27 -9.78 -1.32 13.49
N THR A 28 -8.67 -0.89 14.08
CA THR A 28 -7.47 -1.72 14.28
C THR A 28 -6.92 -1.53 15.69
N VAL A 29 -6.19 -2.51 16.22
CA VAL A 29 -5.60 -2.41 17.56
C VAL A 29 -4.37 -1.51 17.51
N CYS A 30 -4.30 -0.53 18.41
CA CYS A 30 -3.16 0.36 18.57
C CYS A 30 -1.93 -0.41 19.10
N GLY A 31 -1.00 -0.75 18.21
CA GLY A 31 0.26 -1.39 18.56
C GLY A 31 0.15 -2.88 18.94
N THR A 32 1.29 -3.47 19.30
CA THR A 32 1.35 -4.86 19.75
C THR A 32 0.76 -4.92 21.17
N ALA A 33 -0.40 -5.57 21.32
CA ALA A 33 -0.94 -5.87 22.64
C ALA A 33 0.17 -6.46 23.53
N ALA A 34 0.36 -5.90 24.72
CA ALA A 34 1.40 -6.36 25.63
C ALA A 34 1.22 -7.87 25.86
N LYS A 35 2.20 -8.68 25.42
CA LYS A 35 2.22 -10.11 25.72
C LYS A 35 2.52 -10.29 27.20
N ILE A 36 1.47 -10.41 28.01
CA ILE A 36 1.62 -10.75 29.43
C ILE A 36 1.94 -12.25 29.52
N ARG A 37 3.15 -12.58 29.97
CA ARG A 37 3.61 -13.97 30.20
C ARG A 37 3.12 -14.47 31.57
N GLY A 38 1.81 -14.55 31.77
CA GLY A 38 1.20 -15.09 32.99
C GLY A 38 0.32 -16.30 32.69
N ILE A 39 0.35 -17.32 33.54
CA ILE A 39 -0.55 -18.48 33.46
C ILE A 39 -1.89 -18.05 34.08
N GLY A 40 -2.93 -17.90 33.26
CA GLY A 40 -4.27 -17.45 33.69
C GLY A 40 -5.02 -16.66 32.61
N ILE A 41 -6.29 -16.27 32.88
CA ILE A 41 -7.05 -15.35 32.02
C ILE A 41 -6.57 -13.92 32.29
N ASN A 42 -6.06 -13.24 31.25
CA ASN A 42 -5.60 -11.87 31.35
C ASN A 42 -6.54 -10.97 30.52
N TYR A 43 -7.27 -10.08 31.19
CA TYR A 43 -8.02 -9.02 30.53
C TYR A 43 -7.08 -7.85 30.23
N VAL A 44 -6.76 -7.65 28.96
CA VAL A 44 -5.91 -6.54 28.52
C VAL A 44 -6.78 -5.51 27.81
N PRO A 45 -6.87 -4.28 28.32
CA PRO A 45 -7.54 -3.20 27.61
C PRO A 45 -6.90 -3.00 26.23
N VAL A 46 -7.71 -3.12 25.18
CA VAL A 46 -7.28 -2.83 23.81
C VAL A 46 -7.71 -1.42 23.45
N LYS A 47 -6.77 -0.63 22.94
CA LYS A 47 -7.08 0.64 22.30
C LYS A 47 -7.31 0.39 20.83
N LEU A 48 -8.42 0.88 20.29
CA LEU A 48 -8.75 0.79 18.88
C LEU A 48 -8.49 2.13 18.20
N ASP A 49 -7.87 2.08 17.03
CA ASP A 49 -7.61 3.23 16.16
C ASP A 49 -8.34 3.05 14.82
N PRO A 50 -8.75 4.15 14.16
CA PRO A 50 -9.26 4.09 12.80
C PRO A 50 -8.15 3.66 11.82
N CYS A 51 -8.50 2.81 10.85
CA CYS A 51 -7.58 2.22 9.89
C CYS A 51 -8.19 2.15 8.48
N VAL A 52 -7.37 2.39 7.46
CA VAL A 52 -7.73 2.13 6.06
C VAL A 52 -6.70 1.20 5.45
N VAL A 53 -7.17 0.09 4.86
CA VAL A 53 -6.28 -0.95 4.29
C VAL A 53 -6.23 -0.84 2.77
N LEU A 54 -5.09 -0.40 2.24
CA LEU A 54 -4.78 -0.44 0.82
C LEU A 54 -4.17 -1.79 0.44
N ARG A 55 -4.87 -2.58 -0.39
CA ARG A 55 -4.39 -3.90 -0.83
C ARG A 55 -4.72 -4.20 -2.29
N GLY A 56 -3.88 -5.02 -2.92
CA GLY A 56 -4.11 -5.61 -4.23
C GLY A 56 -3.01 -5.32 -5.26
N LYS A 57 -3.00 -6.09 -6.36
CA LYS A 57 -2.01 -6.00 -7.44
C LYS A 57 -1.96 -4.62 -8.12
N TRP A 58 -3.00 -3.80 -7.97
CA TRP A 58 -3.10 -2.46 -8.56
C TRP A 58 -2.13 -1.46 -7.93
N LEU A 59 -1.72 -1.66 -6.67
CA LEU A 59 -0.73 -0.80 -6.01
C LEU A 59 0.62 -0.86 -6.73
N GLY A 60 1.09 -2.07 -7.05
CA GLY A 60 2.31 -2.26 -7.83
C GLY A 60 2.21 -1.65 -9.23
N LYS A 61 1.06 -1.81 -9.89
CA LYS A 61 0.79 -1.16 -11.19
C LYS A 61 0.80 0.37 -11.10
N ALA A 62 0.39 0.94 -9.96
CA ALA A 62 0.41 2.36 -9.68
C ALA A 62 1.78 2.88 -9.19
N GLY A 63 2.83 2.06 -9.22
CA GLY A 63 4.20 2.47 -8.89
C GLY A 63 4.55 2.38 -7.39
N PHE A 64 3.73 1.71 -6.58
CA PHE A 64 4.03 1.45 -5.17
C PHE A 64 4.68 0.07 -5.02
N ALA A 65 5.99 0.04 -4.79
CA ALA A 65 6.75 -1.19 -4.61
C ALA A 65 6.75 -1.65 -3.14
N VAL A 66 6.90 -2.96 -2.92
CA VAL A 66 7.06 -3.54 -1.57
C VAL A 66 8.36 -3.02 -0.96
N GLY A 67 8.31 -2.57 0.30
CA GLY A 67 9.46 -1.99 1.00
C GLY A 67 9.73 -0.52 0.68
N GLN A 68 8.98 0.08 -0.24
CA GLN A 68 9.11 1.49 -0.57
C GLN A 68 8.55 2.37 0.56
N LYS A 69 9.29 3.43 0.91
CA LYS A 69 8.81 4.47 1.83
C LYS A 69 7.78 5.35 1.13
N LEU A 70 6.75 5.77 1.86
CA LEU A 70 5.69 6.65 1.35
C LEU A 70 5.80 8.03 2.01
N CYS A 71 5.36 9.06 1.29
CA CYS A 71 5.05 10.36 1.83
C CYS A 71 3.54 10.49 1.96
N ILE A 72 3.05 10.97 3.10
CA ILE A 72 1.63 11.15 3.39
C ILE A 72 1.43 12.62 3.73
N GLU A 73 0.69 13.31 2.87
CA GLU A 73 0.21 14.67 3.14
C GLU A 73 -1.21 14.57 3.68
N VAL A 74 -1.44 15.14 4.87
CA VAL A 74 -2.73 15.11 5.56
C VAL A 74 -3.29 16.53 5.58
N ASN A 75 -4.44 16.69 4.96
CA ASN A 75 -5.25 17.91 4.96
C ASN A 75 -6.62 17.59 5.57
N GLN A 76 -7.41 18.63 5.87
CA GLN A 76 -8.79 18.43 6.30
C GLN A 76 -9.56 17.67 5.21
N GLU A 77 -10.13 16.51 5.59
CA GLU A 77 -10.93 15.62 4.71
C GLU A 77 -10.18 15.03 3.50
N ALA A 78 -8.86 15.21 3.40
CA ALA A 78 -8.08 14.73 2.27
C ALA A 78 -6.72 14.17 2.71
N ILE A 79 -6.36 13.01 2.16
CA ILE A 79 -5.04 12.40 2.34
C ILE A 79 -4.46 12.14 0.95
N LYS A 80 -3.24 12.62 0.71
CA LYS A 80 -2.50 12.34 -0.52
C LYS A 80 -1.30 11.46 -0.19
N ILE A 81 -1.26 10.30 -0.82
CA ILE A 81 -0.19 9.31 -0.64
C ILE A 81 0.67 9.31 -1.91
N THR A 82 1.96 9.56 -1.75
CA THR A 82 2.92 9.50 -2.85
C THR A 82 4.10 8.61 -2.50
N PRO A 83 4.73 7.93 -3.47
CA PRO A 83 5.96 7.22 -3.21
C PRO A 83 7.08 8.21 -2.85
N LYS A 84 7.81 7.95 -1.76
CA LYS A 84 9.00 8.74 -1.44
C LYS A 84 10.05 8.50 -2.52
N GLN A 85 10.45 9.56 -3.20
CA GLN A 85 11.57 9.48 -4.14
C GLN A 85 12.82 9.13 -3.34
N VAL A 86 13.52 8.08 -3.75
CA VAL A 86 14.90 7.86 -3.32
C VAL A 86 15.70 8.81 -4.19
N ASP A 87 16.25 9.87 -3.62
CA ASP A 87 17.20 10.71 -4.34
C ASP A 87 18.28 9.79 -4.90
N ALA A 88 18.40 9.74 -6.22
CA ALA A 88 19.49 9.04 -6.90
C ALA A 88 20.79 9.84 -6.68
N ALA A 89 21.24 9.89 -5.43
CA ALA A 89 22.57 10.35 -5.05
C ALA A 89 23.46 9.10 -4.92
N GLY A 90 24.15 8.77 -6.01
CA GLY A 90 25.15 7.70 -6.03
C GLY A 90 25.25 7.02 -7.39
N ARG A 91 25.98 7.65 -8.31
CA ARG A 91 26.66 6.97 -9.42
C ARG A 91 27.65 5.93 -8.87
#